data_AF-A0A8T5SV02-F1
#
_entry.id   AF-A0A8T5SV02-F1
#
_cell.length_a   1.000
_cell.length_b   1.000
_cell.length_c   1.000
_cell.angle_alpha   90.00
_cell.angle_beta   90.00
_cell.angle_gamma   90.00
#
_symmetry.space_group_name_H-M   'P 1'
#
loop_
_entity.id
_entity.type
_entity.pdbx_description
1 polymer ?
#
loop_
_entity_poly.entity_id
_entity_poly.type
_entity_poly.pdbx_seq_one_letter_code
_entity_poly.pdbx_strand_id
1 'polypeptide(L)'
;MTAIRTLIMGAAGRDFHNFNVFYRDNTAYDVVAFTATQIPDIEGRVYPAELAGSLYPAGIPIYAESDLTQIISEQRIDQVVFAYSDVPHEYVMHKAST
;
A
#
# COMPACT_ATOMS: atom_id res chain seq x y z
N MET A 1 2.52 -22.14 -1.91
CA MET A 1 3.37 -20.95 -1.70
C MET A 1 2.61 -20.02 -0.78
N THR A 2 3.29 -19.35 0.15
CA THR A 2 2.70 -18.29 0.99
C THR A 2 2.43 -17.04 0.14
N ALA A 3 1.36 -16.32 0.44
CA ALA A 3 1.05 -15.06 -0.22
C ALA A 3 2.15 -14.02 0.02
N ILE A 4 2.44 -13.18 -0.97
CA ILE A 4 3.45 -12.12 -0.90
C ILE A 4 2.88 -10.96 -0.07
N ARG A 5 3.48 -10.68 1.08
CA ARG A 5 3.04 -9.59 1.96
C ARG A 5 3.43 -8.26 1.33
N THR A 6 2.44 -7.51 0.91
CA THR A 6 2.60 -6.35 0.04
C THR A 6 2.16 -5.08 0.73
N LEU A 7 2.96 -4.02 0.58
CA LEU A 7 2.59 -2.66 0.95
C LEU A 7 2.53 -1.81 -0.33
N ILE A 8 1.47 -1.03 -0.51
CA ILE A 8 1.29 -0.19 -1.70
C ILE A 8 1.43 1.28 -1.32
N MET A 9 2.40 1.97 -1.89
CA MET A 9 2.64 3.40 -1.67
C MET A 9 1.92 4.24 -2.72
N GLY A 10 1.20 5.29 -2.32
CA GLY A 10 0.58 6.21 -3.27
C GLY A 10 -0.08 7.43 -2.64
N ALA A 11 -0.89 8.12 -3.44
CA ALA A 11 -1.60 9.33 -3.08
C ALA A 11 -3.12 9.19 -3.35
N ALA A 12 -3.70 8.04 -2.98
CA ALA A 12 -5.15 7.78 -3.05
C ALA A 12 -5.78 7.83 -4.45
N GLY A 13 -5.01 7.43 -5.46
CA GLY A 13 -5.45 7.33 -6.86
C GLY A 13 -5.00 6.00 -7.45
N ARG A 14 -3.79 5.97 -7.99
CA ARG A 14 -3.25 4.81 -8.71
C ARG A 14 -2.97 3.61 -7.80
N ASP A 15 -2.59 3.82 -6.56
CA ASP A 15 -2.51 2.80 -5.50
C ASP A 15 -3.83 2.03 -5.35
N PHE A 16 -4.94 2.73 -5.11
CA PHE A 16 -6.26 2.12 -4.99
C PHE A 16 -6.72 1.50 -6.29
N HIS A 17 -6.43 2.13 -7.44
CA HIS A 17 -6.75 1.57 -8.74
C HIS A 17 -6.02 0.24 -8.96
N ASN A 18 -4.70 0.21 -8.78
CA ASN A 18 -3.87 -0.99 -8.91
C ASN A 18 -4.38 -2.10 -7.98
N PHE A 19 -4.68 -1.77 -6.71
CA PHE A 19 -5.28 -2.70 -5.77
C PHE A 19 -6.56 -3.33 -6.33
N ASN A 20 -7.49 -2.50 -6.77
CA ASN A 20 -8.81 -2.94 -7.23
C ASN A 20 -8.78 -3.81 -8.47
N VAL A 21 -7.85 -3.56 -9.40
CA VAL A 21 -7.81 -4.27 -10.68
C VAL A 21 -6.89 -5.50 -10.67
N PHE A 22 -5.94 -5.60 -9.73
CA PHE A 22 -4.94 -6.67 -9.73
C PHE A 22 -4.83 -7.45 -8.41
N TYR A 23 -5.02 -6.81 -7.25
CA TYR A 23 -4.74 -7.42 -5.95
C TYR A 23 -5.99 -7.90 -5.18
N ARG A 24 -7.12 -7.21 -5.33
CA ARG A 24 -8.34 -7.35 -4.50
C ARG A 24 -8.75 -8.79 -4.15
N ASP A 25 -8.82 -9.67 -5.14
CA ASP A 25 -9.21 -11.08 -4.95
C ASP A 25 -8.11 -12.05 -5.43
N ASN A 26 -6.85 -11.57 -5.45
CA ASN A 26 -5.70 -12.34 -5.89
C ASN A 26 -4.99 -13.00 -4.70
N THR A 27 -5.19 -14.30 -4.52
CA THR A 27 -4.65 -15.08 -3.40
C THR A 27 -3.13 -15.23 -3.39
N ALA A 28 -2.45 -14.80 -4.46
CA ALA A 28 -0.98 -14.75 -4.48
C ALA A 28 -0.42 -13.60 -3.62
N TYR A 29 -1.25 -12.63 -3.24
CA TYR A 29 -0.84 -11.44 -2.50
C TYR A 29 -1.67 -11.25 -1.22
N ASP A 30 -1.02 -10.70 -0.21
CA ASP A 30 -1.64 -10.21 1.02
C ASP A 30 -1.27 -8.73 1.14
N VAL A 31 -2.17 -7.83 0.71
CA VAL A 31 -1.96 -6.38 0.80
C VAL A 31 -2.22 -5.94 2.23
N VAL A 32 -1.13 -5.78 2.98
CA VAL A 32 -1.17 -5.54 4.42
C VAL A 32 -1.50 -4.08 4.73
N ALA A 33 -1.06 -3.16 3.89
CA ALA A 33 -1.25 -1.73 4.09
C ALA A 33 -1.13 -0.91 2.81
N PHE A 34 -1.76 0.26 2.83
CA PHE A 34 -1.37 1.38 1.99
C PHE A 34 -0.54 2.37 2.80
N THR A 35 0.29 3.16 2.12
CA THR A 35 0.82 4.41 2.67
C THR A 35 0.33 5.58 1.86
N ALA A 36 0.08 6.70 2.54
CA ALA A 36 -0.28 7.94 1.89
C ALA A 36 0.70 9.07 2.25
N THR A 37 0.87 9.97 1.29
CA THR A 37 1.56 11.25 1.43
C THR A 37 0.66 12.31 0.79
N GLN A 38 0.78 13.57 1.24
CA GLN A 38 0.16 14.75 0.61
C GLN A 38 -1.36 14.98 0.78
N ILE A 39 -2.18 13.99 1.14
CA ILE A 39 -3.63 14.22 1.37
C ILE A 39 -3.89 14.39 2.88
N PRO A 40 -4.35 15.57 3.33
CA PRO A 40 -4.78 15.77 4.71
C PRO A 40 -5.84 14.74 5.10
N ASP A 41 -5.75 14.23 6.33
CA ASP A 41 -6.76 13.38 6.97
C ASP A 41 -7.01 12.01 6.29
N ILE A 42 -6.10 11.51 5.44
CA ILE A 42 -6.22 10.13 4.91
C ILE A 42 -5.41 9.10 5.69
N GLU A 43 -4.26 9.50 6.24
CA GLU A 43 -3.48 8.65 7.13
C GLU A 43 -4.27 8.31 8.40
N GLY A 44 -4.12 7.08 8.89
CA GLY A 44 -4.91 6.56 10.01
C GLY A 44 -6.31 6.08 9.63
N ARG A 45 -6.75 6.26 8.38
CA ARG A 45 -7.99 5.66 7.87
C ARG A 45 -7.79 4.21 7.43
N VAL A 46 -8.91 3.57 7.12
CA VAL A 46 -8.96 2.21 6.59
C VAL A 46 -9.60 2.26 5.20
N TYR A 47 -8.93 1.66 4.22
CA TYR A 47 -9.55 1.36 2.93
C TYR A 47 -10.72 0.39 3.18
N PRO A 48 -11.95 0.77 2.83
CA PRO A 48 -13.15 0.14 3.37
C PRO A 48 -13.31 -1.32 2.90
N ALA A 49 -13.72 -2.20 3.83
CA ALA A 49 -13.95 -3.62 3.56
C ALA A 49 -14.91 -3.86 2.38
N GLU A 50 -15.94 -3.01 2.25
CA GLU A 50 -16.94 -3.07 1.17
C GLU A 50 -16.31 -2.92 -0.24
N LEU A 51 -15.15 -2.27 -0.34
CA LEU A 51 -14.40 -2.10 -1.58
C LEU A 51 -13.18 -3.03 -1.67
N ALA A 52 -12.80 -3.67 -0.56
CA ALA A 52 -11.57 -4.42 -0.42
C ALA A 52 -11.68 -5.87 -0.93
N GLY A 53 -12.90 -6.37 -1.17
CA GLY A 53 -13.11 -7.73 -1.67
C GLY A 53 -13.08 -8.79 -0.56
N SER A 54 -13.20 -10.05 -0.96
CA SER A 54 -13.46 -11.16 -0.03
C SER A 54 -12.28 -11.49 0.89
N LEU A 55 -11.06 -11.15 0.47
CA LEU A 55 -9.83 -11.43 1.20
C LEU A 55 -9.55 -10.43 2.34
N TYR A 56 -10.24 -9.30 2.37
CA TYR A 56 -9.95 -8.19 3.30
C TYR A 56 -11.22 -7.73 4.06
N PRO A 57 -11.84 -8.61 4.88
CA PRO A 57 -13.10 -8.31 5.56
C PRO A 57 -13.01 -7.19 6.61
N ALA A 58 -11.81 -6.86 7.07
CA ALA A 58 -11.54 -5.74 7.98
C ALA A 58 -11.17 -4.44 7.25
N GLY A 59 -11.11 -4.46 5.92
CA GLY A 59 -10.47 -3.41 5.14
C GLY A 59 -8.94 -3.48 5.23
N ILE A 60 -8.27 -2.43 4.74
CA ILE A 60 -6.80 -2.35 4.70
C ILE A 60 -6.35 -1.02 5.32
N PRO A 61 -5.47 -1.01 6.33
CA PRO A 61 -5.03 0.23 6.97
C PRO A 61 -4.24 1.12 5.99
N ILE A 62 -4.37 2.44 6.19
CA ILE A 62 -3.63 3.47 5.47
C ILE A 62 -2.74 4.19 6.47
N TYR A 63 -1.42 4.00 6.36
CA TYR A 63 -0.44 4.62 7.24
C TYR A 63 0.19 5.87 6.63
N ALA A 64 0.85 6.67 7.47
CA ALA A 64 1.72 7.74 7.00
C ALA A 64 2.92 7.14 6.26
N GLU A 65 3.32 7.75 5.13
CA GLU A 65 4.50 7.29 4.41
C GLU A 65 5.80 7.44 5.22
N SER A 66 5.85 8.38 6.18
CA SER A 66 7.00 8.53 7.10
C SER A 66 7.31 7.26 7.88
N ASP A 67 6.31 6.40 8.08
CA ASP A 67 6.42 5.21 8.92
C ASP A 67 6.81 3.97 8.09
N LEU A 68 7.08 4.12 6.79
CA LEU A 68 7.33 3.05 5.84
C LEU A 68 8.34 2.00 6.38
N THR A 69 9.51 2.44 6.83
CA THR A 69 10.57 1.54 7.33
C THR A 69 10.12 0.77 8.57
N GLN A 70 9.40 1.42 9.47
CA GLN A 70 8.85 0.79 10.66
C GLN A 70 7.81 -0.28 10.27
N ILE A 71 6.88 0.06 9.36
CA ILE A 71 5.84 -0.84 8.89
C ILE A 71 6.45 -2.06 8.19
N ILE A 72 7.46 -1.86 7.33
CA ILE A 72 8.16 -2.96 6.64
C ILE A 72 8.70 -3.98 7.66
N SER A 73 9.35 -3.49 8.71
CA SER A 73 9.93 -4.33 9.75
C SER A 73 8.85 -5.02 10.59
N GLU A 74 7.90 -4.27 11.14
CA GLU A 74 6.88 -4.79 12.07
C GLU A 74 5.90 -5.76 11.38
N GLN A 75 5.49 -5.43 10.16
CA GLN A 75 4.53 -6.21 9.39
C GLN A 75 5.18 -7.29 8.53
N ARG A 76 6.52 -7.39 8.51
CA ARG A 76 7.29 -8.34 7.69
C ARG A 76 6.87 -8.27 6.22
N ILE A 77 7.03 -7.09 5.62
CA ILE A 77 6.65 -6.86 4.22
C ILE A 77 7.70 -7.49 3.29
N ASP A 78 7.23 -8.23 2.29
CA ASP A 78 8.07 -8.88 1.27
C ASP A 78 8.24 -7.98 0.04
N GLN A 79 7.21 -7.18 -0.28
CA GLN A 79 7.19 -6.32 -1.46
C GLN A 79 6.58 -4.94 -1.17
N VAL A 80 7.25 -3.90 -1.64
CA VAL A 80 6.71 -2.54 -1.68
C VAL A 80 6.40 -2.16 -3.11
N VAL A 81 5.16 -1.74 -3.37
CA VAL A 81 4.68 -1.32 -4.68
C VAL A 81 4.62 0.20 -4.73
N PHE A 82 5.49 0.80 -5.54
CA PHE A 82 5.52 2.25 -5.73
C PHE A 82 4.49 2.66 -6.79
N ALA A 83 3.36 3.25 -6.37
CA ALA A 83 2.24 3.59 -7.25
C ALA A 83 2.05 5.10 -7.50
N TYR A 84 3.07 5.92 -7.30
CA TYR A 84 3.04 7.33 -7.74
C TYR A 84 3.15 7.46 -9.26
N SER A 85 2.63 8.55 -9.83
CA SER A 85 2.67 8.83 -11.27
C SER A 85 3.40 10.13 -11.65
N ASP A 86 3.62 11.00 -10.68
CA ASP A 86 3.97 12.41 -10.86
C ASP A 86 5.08 12.83 -9.89
N VAL A 87 6.07 11.96 -9.72
CA VAL A 87 7.24 12.21 -8.85
C VAL A 87 8.54 12.21 -9.66
N PRO A 88 9.52 13.05 -9.30
CA PRO A 88 10.83 13.04 -9.94
C PRO A 88 11.52 11.68 -9.80
N HIS A 89 12.34 11.33 -10.79
CA HIS A 89 13.16 10.12 -10.77
C HIS A 89 14.00 9.99 -9.48
N GLU A 90 14.58 11.10 -8.99
CA GLU A 90 15.38 11.10 -7.76
C GLU A 90 14.58 10.62 -6.54
N TYR A 91 13.31 11.02 -6.45
CA TYR A 91 12.45 10.59 -5.35
C TYR A 91 12.20 9.07 -5.40
N VAL A 92 12.00 8.50 -6.60
CA VAL A 92 11.89 7.04 -6.78
C VAL A 92 13.16 6.34 -6.28
N MET A 93 14.33 6.84 -6.69
CA MET A 93 15.61 6.23 -6.32
C MET A 93 15.89 6.32 -4.81
N HIS A 94 15.57 7.45 -4.17
CA HIS A 94 15.67 7.57 -2.72
C HIS A 94 14.79 6.54 -1.99
N LYS A 95 13.55 6.36 -2.43
CA LYS A 95 12.65 5.35 -1.85
C LYS A 95 13.13 3.92 -2.09
N ALA A 96 13.66 3.62 -3.28
CA ALA A 96 14.20 2.30 -3.60
C ALA A 96 15.47 1.94 -2.80
N SER A 97 16.17 2.94 -2.26
CA SER A 97 17.37 2.74 -1.42
C SER A 97 17.10 2.70 0.09
N THR A 98 15.82 2.81 0.50
CA THR A 98 15.39 2.71 1.91
C THR A 98 15.34 1.25 2.35
#